data_AF-A0A2N1I7N4-F1
#
_entry.id   AF-A0A2N1I7N4-F1
#
_cell.length_a   1.000
_cell.length_b   1.000
_cell.length_c   1.000
_cell.angle_alpha   90.00
_cell.angle_beta   90.00
_cell.angle_gamma   90.00
#
_symmetry.space_group_name_H-M   'P 1'
#
loop_
_entity.id
_entity.type
_entity.pdbx_description
1 polymer ?
#
loop_
_entity_poly.entity_id
_entity_poly.type
_entity_poly.pdbx_seq_one_letter_code
_entity_poly.pdbx_strand_id
1 'polypeptide(L)'
;MYSQFSIARQLPTIDNALGFQKCLVIGNYLMLLSLVIVSTSIFITFGYDEHFTISAQVSAHIATIVFAGLLKIGYVLRCVALHGFGKRNF
;
A
#
# COMPACT_ATOMS: atom_id res chain seq x y z
N MET A 1 7.39 15.96 14.05
CA MET A 1 6.34 14.94 13.90
C MET A 1 6.44 14.38 12.49
N TYR A 2 6.59 13.07 12.28
CA TYR A 2 6.64 12.48 10.94
C TYR A 2 5.25 12.47 10.30
N SER A 3 5.17 12.77 9.01
CA SER A 3 3.93 12.75 8.24
C SER A 3 3.67 11.35 7.66
N GLN A 4 2.41 10.93 7.64
CA GLN A 4 2.00 9.60 7.16
C GLN A 4 1.95 9.52 5.62
N PHE A 5 1.78 10.65 4.94
CA PHE A 5 1.56 10.71 3.48
C PHE A 5 2.48 11.71 2.78
N SER A 6 3.40 12.36 3.51
CA SER A 6 4.37 13.29 2.92
C SER A 6 5.69 13.22 3.67
N ILE A 7 6.77 13.71 3.06
CA ILE A 7 8.06 13.84 3.74
C ILE A 7 7.97 15.04 4.70
N ALA A 8 8.12 14.77 5.99
CA ALA A 8 8.11 15.83 7.00
C ALA A 8 9.30 16.79 6.78
N ARG A 9 9.05 18.10 6.90
CA ARG A 9 10.08 19.14 6.79
C ARG A 9 11.13 19.04 7.91
N GLN A 10 10.76 18.43 9.04
CA GLN A 10 11.63 18.23 10.20
C GLN A 10 11.56 16.76 10.62
N LEU A 11 12.70 16.06 10.46
CA LEU A 11 12.87 14.65 10.79
C LEU A 11 13.51 14.49 12.18
N PRO A 12 13.20 13.42 12.91
CA PRO A 12 13.89 13.11 14.15
C PRO A 12 15.39 12.84 13.89
N THR A 13 16.25 13.19 14.85
CA THR A 13 17.70 12.96 14.81
C THR A 13 18.02 11.50 15.12
N ILE A 14 17.60 10.61 14.22
CA ILE A 14 17.90 9.18 14.26
C ILE A 14 18.65 8.80 12.98
N ASP A 15 19.49 7.77 13.07
CA ASP A 15 20.17 7.25 11.90
C ASP A 15 19.15 6.82 10.83
N ASN A 16 19.41 7.20 9.58
CA ASN A 16 18.55 6.88 8.43
C ASN A 16 17.09 7.38 8.54
N ALA A 17 16.82 8.43 9.33
CA ALA A 17 15.47 9.01 9.48
C ALA A 17 14.75 9.28 8.16
N LEU A 18 15.48 9.75 7.14
CA LEU A 18 14.94 9.99 5.80
C LEU A 18 14.52 8.69 5.10
N GLY A 19 15.29 7.61 5.25
CA GLY A 19 14.99 6.29 4.70
C GLY A 19 13.71 5.71 5.31
N PHE A 20 13.58 5.79 6.64
CA PHE A 20 12.35 5.37 7.34
C PHE A 20 11.14 6.21 6.94
N GLN A 21 11.30 7.54 6.78
CA GLN A 21 10.21 8.40 6.31
C GLN A 21 9.76 8.02 4.89
N LYS A 22 10.70 7.77 3.98
CA LYS A 22 10.38 7.30 2.62
C LYS A 22 9.67 5.95 2.65
N CYS A 23 10.16 5.01 3.44
CA CYS A 23 9.56 3.69 3.62
C CYS A 23 8.11 3.79 4.14
N LEU A 24 7.86 4.68 5.10
CA LEU A 24 6.52 4.95 5.63
C LEU A 24 5.56 5.49 4.56
N VAL A 25 6.00 6.52 3.83
CA VAL A 25 5.18 7.17 2.79
C VAL A 25 4.92 6.20 1.63
N ILE A 26 5.95 5.51 1.14
CA ILE A 26 5.83 4.52 0.06
C ILE A 26 4.93 3.37 0.50
N GLY A 27 5.10 2.86 1.71
CA GLY A 27 4.26 1.80 2.27
C GLY A 27 2.78 2.20 2.32
N ASN A 28 2.47 3.39 2.83
CA ASN A 28 1.10 3.89 2.89
C ASN A 28 0.48 4.12 1.49
N TYR A 29 1.22 4.70 0.56
CA TYR A 29 0.74 4.87 -0.82
C TYR A 29 0.54 3.53 -1.52
N LEU A 30 1.43 2.56 -1.31
CA LEU A 30 1.30 1.21 -1.86
C LEU A 30 0.06 0.50 -1.31
N MET A 31 -0.21 0.62 -0.01
CA MET A 31 -1.43 0.07 0.60
C MET A 31 -2.70 0.70 0.01
N LEU A 32 -2.73 2.03 -0.11
CA LEU A 32 -3.90 2.75 -0.63
C LEU A 32 -4.15 2.41 -2.10
N LEU A 33 -3.11 2.45 -2.93
CA LEU A 33 -3.20 2.09 -4.35
C LEU A 33 -3.66 0.64 -4.52
N SER A 34 -3.07 -0.29 -3.75
CA SER A 34 -3.45 -1.70 -3.80
C SER A 34 -4.91 -1.92 -3.38
N LEU A 35 -5.39 -1.20 -2.35
CA LEU A 35 -6.79 -1.28 -1.91
C LEU A 35 -7.75 -0.81 -3.01
N VAL A 36 -7.44 0.29 -3.69
CA VAL A 36 -8.24 0.81 -4.80
C VAL A 36 -8.27 -0.21 -5.94
N ILE A 37 -7.13 -0.76 -6.32
CA ILE A 37 -7.06 -1.73 -7.43
C ILE A 37 -7.80 -3.03 -7.09
N VAL A 38 -7.62 -3.57 -5.88
CA VAL A 38 -8.36 -4.76 -5.41
C VAL A 38 -9.87 -4.50 -5.42
N SER A 39 -10.30 -3.33 -4.95
CA SER A 39 -11.72 -2.96 -4.95
C SER A 39 -12.27 -2.91 -6.38
N THR A 40 -11.57 -2.23 -7.29
CA THR A 40 -11.94 -2.14 -8.70
C THR A 40 -11.98 -3.51 -9.37
N SER A 41 -10.99 -4.39 -9.10
CA SER A 41 -10.99 -5.75 -9.63
C SER A 41 -12.22 -6.55 -9.15
N ILE A 42 -12.59 -6.42 -7.87
CA ILE A 42 -13.80 -7.06 -7.33
C ILE A 42 -15.05 -6.54 -8.06
N PHE A 43 -15.16 -5.23 -8.29
CA PHE A 43 -16.27 -4.66 -9.06
C PHE A 43 -16.32 -5.17 -10.50
N ILE A 44 -15.18 -5.29 -11.17
CA ILE A 44 -15.10 -5.82 -12.54
C ILE A 44 -15.51 -7.30 -12.59
N THR A 45 -15.07 -8.11 -11.62
CA THR A 45 -15.32 -9.55 -11.62
C THR A 45 -16.71 -9.93 -11.11
N PHE A 46 -17.30 -9.16 -10.18
CA PHE A 46 -18.56 -9.56 -9.51
C PHE A 46 -19.67 -8.50 -9.54
N GLY A 47 -19.36 -7.23 -9.76
CA GLY A 47 -20.34 -6.14 -9.71
C GLY A 47 -20.90 -5.76 -11.08
N TYR A 48 -20.07 -5.83 -12.12
CA TYR A 48 -20.38 -5.39 -13.49
C TYR A 48 -19.93 -6.43 -14.52
N ASP A 49 -19.98 -7.72 -14.19
CA ASP A 49 -19.45 -8.81 -15.02
C ASP A 49 -20.07 -8.81 -16.43
N GLU A 50 -21.36 -8.45 -16.56
CA GLU A 50 -22.03 -8.35 -17.87
C GLU A 50 -21.45 -7.26 -18.80
N HIS A 51 -20.75 -6.25 -18.25
CA HIS A 51 -20.15 -5.17 -19.02
C HIS A 51 -18.71 -5.46 -19.46
N PHE A 52 -18.09 -6.52 -18.96
CA PHE A 52 -16.68 -6.84 -19.21
C PHE A 52 -16.53 -8.21 -19.89
N THR A 53 -15.58 -8.29 -20.82
CA THR A 53 -15.26 -9.56 -21.48
C THR A 53 -14.63 -10.55 -20.49
N ILE A 54 -14.77 -11.85 -20.76
CA ILE A 54 -14.14 -12.91 -19.96
C ILE A 54 -12.64 -12.69 -19.79
N SER A 55 -11.95 -12.21 -20.83
CA SER A 55 -10.52 -11.88 -20.75
C SER A 55 -10.22 -10.78 -19.74
N ALA A 56 -11.05 -9.72 -19.69
CA ALA A 56 -10.92 -8.65 -18.71
C ALA A 56 -11.26 -9.11 -17.28
N GLN A 57 -12.24 -10.00 -17.12
CA GLN A 57 -12.57 -10.58 -15.81
C GLN A 57 -11.43 -11.46 -15.28
N VAL A 58 -10.80 -12.27 -16.13
CA VAL A 58 -9.65 -13.11 -15.75
C VAL A 58 -8.46 -12.24 -15.35
N SER A 59 -8.15 -11.18 -16.10
CA SER A 59 -7.05 -10.28 -15.75
C SER A 59 -7.33 -9.52 -14.44
N ALA A 60 -8.57 -9.06 -14.22
CA ALA A 60 -9.00 -8.45 -12.97
C ALA A 60 -8.86 -9.41 -11.78
N HIS A 61 -9.25 -10.68 -11.94
CA HIS A 61 -9.12 -11.70 -10.91
C HIS A 61 -7.66 -11.97 -10.53
N ILE A 62 -6.77 -12.12 -11.53
CA ILE A 62 -5.33 -12.27 -11.28
C ILE A 62 -4.77 -11.02 -10.58
N ALA A 63 -5.18 -9.83 -11.03
CA ALA A 63 -4.77 -8.57 -10.41
C ALA A 63 -5.18 -8.51 -8.92
N THR A 64 -6.38 -8.98 -8.56
CA THR A 64 -6.82 -9.06 -7.15
C THR A 64 -5.80 -9.79 -6.27
N ILE A 65 -5.29 -10.94 -6.71
CA ILE A 65 -4.34 -11.75 -5.95
C ILE A 65 -2.99 -11.03 -5.82
N VAL A 66 -2.48 -10.48 -6.93
CA VAL A 66 -1.19 -9.78 -6.96
C VAL A 66 -1.23 -8.54 -6.08
N PHE A 67 -2.26 -7.70 -6.22
CA PHE A 67 -2.39 -6.47 -5.44
C PHE A 67 -2.75 -6.71 -3.97
N ALA A 68 -3.45 -7.79 -3.64
CA ALA A 68 -3.59 -8.21 -2.24
C ALA A 68 -2.22 -8.54 -1.60
N GLY A 69 -1.32 -9.17 -2.36
CA GLY A 69 0.08 -9.36 -1.96
C GLY A 69 0.83 -8.04 -1.76
N LEU A 70 0.69 -7.10 -2.70
CA LEU A 70 1.31 -5.77 -2.60
C LEU A 70 0.79 -4.96 -1.40
N LEU A 71 -0.50 -5.09 -1.05
CA LEU A 71 -1.07 -4.47 0.15
C LEU A 71 -0.36 -4.96 1.42
N LYS A 72 -0.11 -6.27 1.52
CA LYS A 72 0.65 -6.86 2.63
C LYS A 72 2.10 -6.35 2.67
N ILE A 73 2.75 -6.21 1.51
CA ILE A 73 4.10 -5.63 1.42
C ILE A 73 4.10 -4.17 1.89
N GLY A 74 3.11 -3.36 1.48
CA GLY A 74 2.97 -1.99 1.93
C GLY A 74 2.83 -1.88 3.46
N TYR A 75 2.09 -2.81 4.07
CA TYR A 75 1.98 -2.89 5.54
C TYR A 75 3.32 -3.23 6.20
N VAL A 76 4.08 -4.18 5.65
CA VAL A 76 5.41 -4.53 6.18
C VAL A 76 6.35 -3.31 6.12
N LEU A 77 6.36 -2.56 5.01
CA LEU A 77 7.14 -1.32 4.89
C LEU A 77 6.76 -0.29 5.96
N ARG A 78 5.46 -0.10 6.21
CA ARG A 78 4.98 0.76 7.29
C ARG A 78 5.49 0.29 8.66
N CYS A 79 5.42 -1.01 8.96
CA CYS A 79 5.93 -1.56 10.22
C CYS A 79 7.43 -1.36 10.38
N VAL A 80 8.23 -1.60 9.33
CA VAL A 80 9.68 -1.37 9.33
C VAL A 80 10.00 0.10 9.61
N ALA A 81 9.27 1.03 8.98
CA ALA A 81 9.46 2.45 9.22
C ALA A 81 9.11 2.85 10.67
N LEU A 82 7.95 2.41 11.18
CA LEU A 82 7.53 2.71 12.55
C LEU A 82 8.47 2.09 13.59
N HIS A 83 8.98 0.90 13.32
CA HIS A 83 10.02 0.26 14.13
C HIS A 83 11.30 1.08 14.13
N GLY A 84 11.75 1.56 12.96
CA GLY A 84 12.90 2.47 12.84
C GLY A 84 12.72 3.78 13.60
N PHE A 85 11.49 4.30 13.70
CA PHE A 85 11.15 5.47 14.51
C PHE A 85 10.99 5.19 16.02
N GLY A 86 11.25 3.96 16.48
CA GLY A 86 11.20 3.59 17.91
C GLY A 86 9.79 3.42 18.47
N LYS A 87 8.74 3.39 17.63
CA LYS A 87 7.41 2.93 18.07
C LYS A 87 7.50 1.44 18.38
N ARG A 88 6.66 0.92 19.27
CA ARG A 88 6.60 -0.52 19.62
C ARG A 88 5.23 -1.15 19.37
N ASN A 89 4.25 -0.32 19.00
CA ASN A 89 2.91 -0.74 18.60
C ASN A 89 2.84 -0.59 17.07
N PHE A 90 2.85 -1.70 16.35
CA PHE A 90 2.85 -1.76 14.88
C PHE A 90 1.60 -2.47 14.40
#